data_AF-A0A6B9FLV6-F1
#
_entry.id   AF-A0A6B9FLV6-F1
#
_cell.length_a   1.000
_cell.length_b   1.000
_cell.length_c   1.000
_cell.angle_alpha   90.00
_cell.angle_beta   90.00
_cell.angle_gamma   90.00
#
_symmetry.space_group_name_H-M   'P 1'
#
loop_
_entity.id
_entity.type
_entity.pdbx_description
1 polymer ?
#
loop_
_entity_poly.entity_id
_entity_poly.type
_entity_poly.pdbx_seq_one_letter_code
_entity_poly.pdbx_strand_id
1 'polypeptide(L)'
;MHAGPPTVADLRKVGRIKSQEIVAAIDFYLRDPTAGPYRFASGHRLDVAAIVASAISLEQVAHRSGPQENAFRIALATAVMAACPTPP
;
A
#
# COMPACT_ATOMS: atom_id res chain seq x y z
N MET A 1 -4.96 8.56 25.19
CA MET A 1 -4.57 8.92 23.82
C MET A 1 -5.03 7.78 22.93
N HIS A 2 -6.11 7.93 22.16
CA HIS A 2 -6.51 6.88 21.23
C HIS A 2 -5.45 6.80 20.14
N ALA A 3 -4.54 5.83 20.23
CA ALA A 3 -3.72 5.47 19.10
C ALA A 3 -4.69 5.09 17.98
N GLY A 4 -4.72 5.87 16.89
CA GLY A 4 -5.46 5.49 15.70
C GLY A 4 -5.06 4.09 15.24
N PRO A 5 -5.83 3.47 14.34
CA PRO A 5 -5.47 2.16 13.80
C PRO A 5 -4.01 2.18 13.30
N PRO A 6 -3.19 1.19 13.67
CA PRO A 6 -1.76 1.23 13.40
C PRO A 6 -1.52 1.27 11.89
N THR A 7 -0.64 2.15 11.44
CA THR A 7 -0.29 2.23 10.03
C THR A 7 0.59 1.05 9.61
N VAL A 8 0.73 0.80 8.30
CA VAL A 8 1.72 -0.16 7.79
C VAL A 8 3.12 0.18 8.31
N ALA A 9 3.47 1.47 8.43
CA ALA A 9 4.73 1.91 9.01
C ALA A 9 4.88 1.48 10.48
N ASP A 10 3.82 1.63 11.29
CA ASP A 10 3.81 1.19 12.68
C ASP A 10 3.94 -0.34 12.78
N LEU A 11 3.17 -1.07 11.98
CA LEU A 11 3.21 -2.54 11.93
C LEU A 11 4.57 -3.06 11.46
N ARG A 12 5.23 -2.36 10.53
CA ARG A 12 6.60 -2.65 10.13
C ARG A 12 7.58 -2.38 11.28
N LYS A 13 7.41 -1.29 12.01
CA LYS A 13 8.28 -0.91 13.14
C LYS A 13 8.22 -1.94 14.27
N VAL A 14 7.05 -2.52 14.53
CA VAL A 14 6.87 -3.59 15.52
C VAL A 14 7.14 -5.00 14.98
N GLY A 15 7.59 -5.13 13.73
CA GLY A 15 7.92 -6.42 13.10
C GLY A 15 6.72 -7.30 12.74
N ARG A 16 5.50 -6.74 12.75
CA ARG A 16 4.26 -7.45 12.36
C ARG A 16 4.11 -7.59 10.85
N ILE A 17 4.58 -6.61 10.08
CA ILE A 17 4.62 -6.66 8.61
C ILE A 17 6.08 -6.53 8.17
N LYS A 18 6.53 -7.39 7.26
CA LYS A 18 7.89 -7.28 6.70
C LYS A 18 7.92 -6.31 5.53
N SER A 19 9.04 -5.62 5.33
CA SER A 19 9.26 -4.78 4.14
C SER A 19 9.02 -5.54 2.83
N GLN A 20 9.36 -6.83 2.79
CA GLN A 20 9.11 -7.69 1.63
C GLN A 20 7.61 -7.86 1.33
N GLU A 21 6.76 -7.92 2.35
CA GLU A 21 5.32 -8.01 2.14
C GLU A 21 4.72 -6.70 1.62
N ILE A 22 5.29 -5.56 2.03
CA ILE A 22 4.90 -4.24 1.51
C ILE A 22 5.22 -4.18 0.01
N VAL A 23 6.42 -4.63 -0.39
CA VAL A 23 6.81 -4.72 -1.80
C VAL A 23 5.90 -5.68 -2.55
N ALA A 24 5.56 -6.84 -1.97
CA ALA A 24 4.65 -7.81 -2.58
C ALA A 24 3.22 -7.25 -2.75
N ALA A 25 2.71 -6.47 -1.79
CA ALA A 25 1.41 -5.81 -1.92
C ALA A 25 1.40 -4.78 -3.05
N ILE A 26 2.48 -4.02 -3.20
CA ILE A 26 2.66 -3.06 -4.29
C ILE A 26 2.75 -3.78 -5.64
N ASP A 27 3.55 -4.84 -5.73
CA ASP A 27 3.70 -5.64 -6.95
C ASP A 27 2.38 -6.30 -7.37
N PHE A 28 1.63 -6.83 -6.40
CA PHE A 28 0.30 -7.38 -6.62
C PHE A 28 -0.66 -6.36 -7.25
N TYR A 29 -0.69 -5.14 -6.72
CA TYR A 29 -1.49 -4.04 -7.29
C TYR A 29 -0.99 -3.59 -8.68
N LEU A 30 0.33 -3.52 -8.88
CA LEU A 30 0.91 -3.16 -10.17
C LEU A 30 0.56 -4.19 -11.24
N ARG A 31 0.55 -5.47 -10.86
CA ARG A 31 0.15 -6.59 -11.72
C ARG A 31 -1.34 -6.59 -12.03
N ASP A 32 -2.17 -6.37 -11.02
CA ASP A 32 -3.61 -6.30 -11.17
C ASP A 32 -4.22 -5.24 -10.23
N PRO A 33 -4.56 -4.04 -10.74
CA PRO A 33 -5.10 -2.97 -9.91
C PRO A 33 -6.56 -3.19 -9.52
N THR A 34 -7.22 -4.19 -10.11
CA THR A 34 -8.60 -4.59 -9.77
C THR A 34 -8.65 -5.72 -8.76
N ALA A 35 -7.48 -6.25 -8.39
CA ALA A 35 -7.38 -7.31 -7.43
C ALA A 35 -7.73 -6.73 -6.05
N GLY A 36 -8.63 -7.41 -5.37
CA GLY A 36 -9.15 -6.97 -4.09
C GLY A 36 -8.07 -6.88 -2.99
N PRO A 37 -8.50 -6.72 -1.73
CA PRO A 37 -7.59 -6.43 -0.62
C PRO A 37 -6.46 -7.45 -0.50
N TYR A 38 -5.22 -6.97 -0.48
CA TYR A 38 -4.04 -7.79 -0.24
C TYR A 38 -4.03 -8.26 1.22
N ARG A 39 -3.82 -9.56 1.44
CA ARG A 39 -3.75 -10.14 2.78
C ARG A 39 -2.30 -10.33 3.18
N PHE A 40 -1.87 -9.65 4.23
CA PHE A 40 -0.58 -9.85 4.87
C PHE A 40 -0.55 -11.18 5.65
N ALA A 41 0.64 -11.74 5.83
CA ALA A 41 0.88 -12.95 6.62
C ALA A 41 0.48 -12.77 8.09
N SER A 42 0.51 -11.54 8.61
CA SER A 42 0.00 -11.18 9.93
C SER A 42 -1.52 -11.22 10.06
N GLY A 43 -2.24 -11.51 8.97
CA GLY A 43 -3.69 -11.55 8.90
C GLY A 43 -4.35 -10.22 8.53
N HIS A 44 -3.59 -9.12 8.60
CA HIS A 44 -4.07 -7.79 8.21
C HIS A 44 -4.41 -7.73 6.72
N ARG A 45 -5.41 -6.92 6.37
CA ARG A 45 -5.82 -6.68 4.99
C ARG A 45 -5.55 -5.24 4.57
N LEU A 46 -5.06 -5.06 3.35
CA LEU A 46 -4.77 -3.75 2.79
C LEU A 46 -5.34 -3.62 1.40
N ASP A 47 -6.26 -2.69 1.24
CA ASP A 47 -6.82 -2.35 -0.06
C ASP A 47 -5.94 -1.29 -0.74
N VAL A 48 -4.97 -1.76 -1.53
CA VAL A 48 -4.04 -0.89 -2.26
C VAL A 48 -4.79 -0.04 -3.29
N ALA A 49 -5.85 -0.57 -3.90
CA ALA A 49 -6.65 0.19 -4.86
C ALA A 49 -7.40 1.36 -4.19
N ALA A 50 -7.99 1.13 -3.01
CA ALA A 50 -8.61 2.20 -2.24
C ALA A 50 -7.59 3.26 -1.77
N ILE A 51 -6.39 2.84 -1.39
CA ILE A 51 -5.30 3.75 -1.00
C ILE A 51 -4.88 4.60 -2.19
N VAL A 52 -4.69 3.99 -3.35
CA VAL A 52 -4.35 4.70 -4.58
C VAL A 52 -5.47 5.68 -4.94
N ALA A 53 -6.73 5.27 -4.90
CA ALA A 53 -7.87 6.13 -5.18
C ALA A 53 -7.98 7.32 -4.20
N SER A 54 -7.54 7.15 -2.94
CA SER A 54 -7.58 8.20 -1.92
C SER A 54 -6.35 9.11 -1.89
N ALA A 55 -5.17 8.61 -2.28
CA ALA A 55 -3.90 9.29 -2.07
C ALA A 55 -3.16 9.65 -3.37
N ILE A 56 -3.55 9.08 -4.50
CA ILE A 56 -2.88 9.26 -5.79
C ILE A 56 -3.91 9.66 -6.85
N SER A 57 -3.62 10.75 -7.57
CA SER A 57 -4.49 11.22 -8.65
C SER A 57 -4.59 10.20 -9.78
N LEU A 58 -5.77 10.06 -10.38
CA LEU A 58 -6.02 9.20 -11.55
C LEU A 58 -5.03 9.45 -12.71
N GLU A 59 -4.59 10.69 -12.91
CA GLU A 59 -3.54 11.01 -13.90
C GLU A 59 -2.20 10.33 -13.58
N GLN A 60 -1.76 10.33 -12.32
CA GLN A 60 -0.52 9.65 -11.91
C GLN A 60 -0.64 8.13 -12.10
N VAL A 61 -1.83 7.57 -11.91
CA VAL A 61 -2.11 6.15 -12.18
C VAL A 61 -2.10 5.86 -13.68
N ALA A 62 -2.67 6.76 -14.50
CA ALA A 62 -2.68 6.63 -15.96
C ALA A 62 -1.26 6.74 -16.55
N HIS A 63 -0.39 7.55 -15.94
CA HIS A 63 1.01 7.71 -16.33
C HIS A 63 1.97 6.82 -15.52
N ARG A 64 1.48 5.70 -14.97
CA ARG A 64 2.29 4.73 -14.22
C ARG A 64 3.44 4.10 -15.01
N SER A 65 3.46 4.28 -16.34
CA SER A 65 4.45 3.72 -17.26
C SER A 65 5.36 4.81 -17.84
N GLY A 66 6.64 4.49 -18.05
CA GLY A 66 7.61 5.41 -18.66
C GLY A 66 8.39 6.24 -17.62
N PRO A 67 8.74 7.51 -17.92
CA PRO A 67 9.61 8.32 -17.05
C PRO A 67 9.07 8.52 -15.61
N GLN A 68 7.76 8.38 -15.41
CA GLN A 68 7.10 8.55 -14.12
C GLN A 68 6.94 7.25 -13.31
N GLU A 69 7.35 6.09 -13.83
CA GLU A 69 7.23 4.81 -13.12
C GLU A 69 7.90 4.85 -11.73
N ASN A 70 9.11 5.41 -11.65
CA ASN A 70 9.84 5.49 -10.39
C ASN A 70 9.16 6.45 -9.40
N ALA A 71 8.68 7.60 -9.89
CA ALA A 71 7.94 8.56 -9.08
C ALA A 71 6.62 7.96 -8.56
N PHE A 72 5.91 7.21 -9.41
CA PHE A 72 4.70 6.49 -9.05
C PHE A 72 4.98 5.44 -7.96
N ARG A 73 6.04 4.63 -8.09
CA ARG A 73 6.41 3.65 -7.07
C ARG A 73 6.75 4.29 -5.73
N ILE A 74 7.43 5.44 -5.72
CA ILE A 74 7.75 6.18 -4.49
C ILE A 74 6.47 6.73 -3.84
N ALA A 75 5.57 7.34 -4.63
CA ALA A 75 4.29 7.83 -4.15
C ALA A 75 3.42 6.70 -3.58
N LEU A 76 3.37 5.56 -4.28
CA LEU A 76 2.65 4.37 -3.87
C LEU A 76 3.20 3.77 -2.57
N ALA A 77 4.53 3.63 -2.47
CA ALA A 77 5.16 3.16 -1.24
C ALA A 77 4.88 4.09 -0.05
N THR A 78 4.89 5.41 -0.28
CA THR A 78 4.57 6.41 0.75
C THR A 78 3.11 6.29 1.20
N ALA A 79 2.18 6.19 0.26
CA ALA A 79 0.76 6.03 0.53
C ALA A 79 0.46 4.72 1.28
N VAL A 80 1.05 3.61 0.84
CA VAL A 80 0.94 2.30 1.51
C VAL A 80 1.50 2.35 2.92
N MET A 81 2.65 3.00 3.13
CA MET A 81 3.24 3.14 4.47
C MET A 81 2.36 3.96 5.44
N ALA A 82 1.70 4.99 4.94
CA ALA A 82 0.78 5.83 5.72
C ALA A 82 -0.61 5.21 5.91
N ALA A 83 -0.94 4.15 5.17
CA ALA A 83 -2.24 3.52 5.22
C ALA A 83 -2.43 2.72 6.52
N CYS A 84 -3.68 2.69 7.02
CA CYS A 84 -4.10 1.87 8.14
C CYS A 84 -4.74 0.57 7.60
N PRO A 85 -4.04 -0.57 7.62
CA PRO A 85 -4.63 -1.83 7.21
C PRO A 85 -5.76 -2.25 8.15
N THR A 86 -6.73 -2.96 7.60
CA THR A 86 -7.81 -3.56 8.38
C THR A 86 -7.26 -4.73 9.22
N PRO A 87 -7.56 -4.79 10.52
CA PRO A 87 -7.15 -5.91 11.36
C PRO A 87 -7.77 -7.25 10.90
N PRO A 88 -7.12 -8.38 11.22
CA PRO A 88 -7.59 -9.73 10.88
C PRO A 88 -8.95 -10.11 11.46
#